data_AF-A0AAU8N3N6-F1
#
_entry.id   AF-A0AAU8N3N6-F1
#
_cell.length_a   1.000
_cell.length_b   1.000
_cell.length_c   1.000
_cell.angle_alpha   90.00
_cell.angle_beta   90.00
_cell.angle_gamma   90.00
#
_symmetry.space_group_name_H-M   'P 1'
#
loop_
_entity.id
_entity.type
_entity.pdbx_description
1 polymer ?
#
loop_
_entity_poly.entity_id
_entity_poly.type
_entity_poly.pdbx_seq_one_letter_code
_entity_poly.pdbx_strand_id
1 'polypeptide(L)'
;MRDLVTEAIALILPQEFASDPIGVASLASALMLGLEIATGGAPDHLGVISAPYPVPHGSPGETRMALLVHDLVPGGTGYLTDFEDPAAIWALLTRTAQRLETCPCAAEGKDMCHHCLLPYPMRDAPGEISRASALHALRLILGLQADETAGDLAPTAPRWTVTEEPVRAGSGESPLEARFRTELKELLSTRMSVRVIGDASGAPALEVDGGRWRLRPQLDVGRTRPDFTALHVSGRAPIAIYTDGLRYHASRQSNRLADDAVKRADLRAHGYRVISVAKEDLDGAWNPRWLGEETATALKNGHLVAARAAAVTDEAIEAWRGGPMALLAAMLRDDDSGVGAWSTALSALAASVGVPLLHGAAGRSAFFGDATLSYAAAARPEADPTWEAVHALLPSQALPSPLAPTTTVSGSVFYGPHLALAIQLSSTSTTGMALVIDDSEEALASPEHRDAWLTWLRLGNVLPLSGAPVTITTTSLALDELRDRAAVTGGPGSGASAMTALGWDGVDRDLAAPQVLTLLPHLAAAGVRFGREGQEEADGVMTDLSWPDERVAVVVDAHDDEVAALTAADWRVVRVGHDAAVTANEIRSLLKGR
;
A
#
# COMPACT_ATOMS: atom_id res chain seq x y z
N MET A 1 44.82 -19.61 -16.44
CA MET A 1 43.49 -20.14 -16.07
C MET A 1 43.60 -21.66 -16.15
N ARG A 2 43.16 -22.39 -15.13
CA ARG A 2 43.10 -23.86 -15.17
C ARG A 2 41.62 -24.21 -15.26
N ASP A 3 41.26 -25.00 -16.24
CA ASP A 3 39.87 -25.35 -16.53
C ASP A 3 39.64 -26.82 -16.14
N LEU A 4 38.50 -27.10 -15.50
CA LEU A 4 38.07 -28.45 -15.13
C LEU A 4 36.84 -28.80 -15.94
N VAL A 5 36.93 -29.88 -16.73
CA VAL A 5 35.78 -30.48 -17.41
C VAL A 5 35.32 -31.66 -16.57
N THR A 6 34.07 -31.61 -16.10
CA THR A 6 33.53 -32.55 -15.09
C THR A 6 32.01 -32.63 -15.17
N GLU A 7 31.42 -33.58 -14.46
CA GLU A 7 29.97 -33.73 -14.29
C GLU A 7 29.44 -32.71 -13.28
N ALA A 8 28.25 -32.15 -13.54
CA ALA A 8 27.59 -31.22 -12.62
C ALA A 8 26.07 -31.23 -12.76
N ILE A 9 25.38 -30.95 -11.66
CA ILE A 9 23.94 -30.72 -11.58
C ILE A 9 23.71 -29.31 -11.04
N ALA A 10 22.85 -28.56 -11.73
CA ALA A 10 22.44 -27.24 -11.30
C ALA A 10 21.05 -27.31 -10.65
N LEU A 11 20.98 -27.03 -9.35
CA LEU A 11 19.73 -26.83 -8.65
C LEU A 11 19.39 -25.33 -8.67
N ILE A 12 18.50 -24.92 -9.59
CA ILE A 12 17.99 -23.55 -9.64
C ILE A 12 17.19 -23.29 -8.36
N LEU A 13 17.57 -22.26 -7.61
CA LEU A 13 16.96 -21.96 -6.33
C LEU A 13 15.64 -21.21 -6.51
N PRO A 14 14.62 -21.48 -5.67
CA PRO A 14 13.47 -20.60 -5.55
C PRO A 14 13.93 -19.17 -5.29
N GLN A 15 13.30 -18.20 -5.96
CA GLN A 15 13.73 -16.80 -5.88
C GLN A 15 13.65 -16.23 -4.46
N GLU A 16 12.68 -16.70 -3.68
CA GLU A 16 12.47 -16.42 -2.25
C GLU A 16 13.69 -16.74 -1.40
N PHE A 17 14.52 -17.69 -1.86
CA PHE A 17 15.65 -18.24 -1.13
C PHE A 17 17.01 -17.80 -1.71
N ALA A 18 17.07 -17.53 -3.02
CA ALA A 18 18.27 -17.18 -3.76
C ALA A 18 19.01 -15.92 -3.26
N SER A 19 18.33 -15.05 -2.49
CA SER A 19 18.88 -13.79 -1.98
C SER A 19 19.34 -13.85 -0.52
N ASP A 20 19.19 -14.99 0.16
CA ASP A 20 19.65 -15.22 1.53
C ASP A 20 20.98 -16.02 1.52
N PRO A 21 22.15 -15.36 1.71
CA PRO A 21 23.44 -16.05 1.66
C PRO A 21 23.57 -17.16 2.71
N ILE A 22 22.96 -16.97 3.88
CA ILE A 22 22.98 -17.92 4.99
C ILE A 22 22.13 -19.13 4.66
N GLY A 23 20.91 -18.88 4.17
CA GLY A 23 20.04 -19.91 3.62
C GLY A 23 20.78 -20.73 2.57
N VAL A 24 21.28 -20.08 1.52
CA VAL A 24 21.97 -20.73 0.39
C VAL A 24 23.13 -21.60 0.87
N ALA A 25 23.97 -21.09 1.78
CA ALA A 25 25.06 -21.87 2.36
C ALA A 25 24.56 -23.05 3.22
N SER A 26 23.47 -22.86 3.97
CA SER A 26 22.86 -23.92 4.77
C SER A 26 22.24 -25.03 3.92
N LEU A 27 21.60 -24.68 2.81
CA LEU A 27 21.11 -25.66 1.84
C LEU A 27 22.26 -26.38 1.14
N ALA A 28 23.33 -25.67 0.76
CA ALA A 28 24.51 -26.31 0.16
C ALA A 28 25.14 -27.35 1.12
N SER A 29 25.28 -27.00 2.40
CA SER A 29 25.73 -27.93 3.45
C SER A 29 24.78 -29.12 3.60
N ALA A 30 23.47 -28.88 3.54
CA ALA A 30 22.45 -29.92 3.61
C ALA A 30 22.46 -30.85 2.38
N LEU A 31 22.75 -30.35 1.18
CA LEU A 31 22.91 -31.18 -0.01
C LEU A 31 24.08 -32.15 0.15
N MET A 32 25.20 -31.71 0.73
CA MET A 32 26.34 -32.60 1.03
C MET A 32 25.95 -33.70 2.03
N LEU A 33 25.22 -33.35 3.09
CA LEU A 33 24.64 -34.35 4.00
C LEU A 33 23.70 -35.32 3.26
N GLY A 34 22.86 -34.81 2.37
CA GLY A 34 21.94 -35.63 1.57
C GLY A 34 22.65 -36.61 0.64
N LEU A 35 23.73 -36.16 0.02
CA LEU A 35 24.60 -36.98 -0.83
C LEU A 35 25.28 -38.09 -0.02
N GLU A 36 25.76 -37.80 1.20
CA GLU A 36 26.28 -38.83 2.11
C GLU A 36 25.21 -39.88 2.44
N ILE A 37 24.00 -39.43 2.80
CA ILE A 37 22.88 -40.31 3.14
C ILE A 37 22.46 -41.18 1.94
N ALA A 38 22.45 -40.62 0.74
CA ALA A 38 22.02 -41.30 -0.48
C ALA A 38 23.05 -42.35 -0.94
N THR A 39 24.35 -42.01 -0.85
CA THR A 39 25.45 -42.87 -1.34
C THR A 39 25.99 -43.82 -0.28
N GLY A 40 25.74 -43.56 1.00
CA GLY A 40 26.27 -44.33 2.13
C GLY A 40 27.76 -44.08 2.41
N GLY A 41 28.36 -43.04 1.82
CA GLY A 41 29.77 -42.69 1.99
C GLY A 41 30.01 -41.18 1.90
N ALA A 42 31.19 -40.73 2.36
CA ALA A 42 31.52 -39.31 2.38
C ALA A 42 31.65 -38.74 0.94
N PRO A 43 30.94 -37.65 0.59
CA PRO A 43 30.95 -37.06 -0.74
C PRO A 43 32.18 -36.17 -1.00
N ASP A 44 33.37 -36.59 -0.56
CA ASP A 44 34.60 -35.75 -0.58
C ASP A 44 35.08 -35.36 -1.98
N HIS A 45 34.64 -36.09 -3.01
CA HIS A 45 34.93 -35.80 -4.41
C HIS A 45 33.91 -34.84 -5.04
N LEU A 46 32.88 -34.41 -4.31
CA LEU A 46 31.87 -33.47 -4.77
C LEU A 46 32.06 -32.09 -4.12
N GLY A 47 31.80 -31.05 -4.90
CA GLY A 47 31.75 -29.67 -4.46
C GLY A 47 30.38 -29.07 -4.71
N VAL A 48 29.99 -28.11 -3.87
CA VAL A 48 28.79 -27.29 -4.09
C VAL A 48 29.21 -25.83 -4.12
N ILE A 49 28.86 -25.13 -5.20
CA ILE A 49 29.11 -23.69 -5.34
C ILE A 49 27.83 -22.97 -5.74
N SER A 50 27.71 -21.71 -5.35
CA SER A 50 26.61 -20.85 -5.81
C SER A 50 27.05 -20.10 -7.07
N ALA A 51 26.22 -20.13 -8.12
CA ALA A 51 26.54 -19.45 -9.37
C ALA A 51 25.25 -18.97 -10.09
N PRO A 52 25.33 -17.85 -10.83
CA PRO A 52 24.30 -17.50 -11.81
C PRO A 52 24.25 -18.57 -12.91
N TYR A 53 23.09 -19.19 -13.07
CA TYR A 53 22.82 -20.23 -14.06
C TYR A 53 21.85 -19.70 -15.13
N PRO A 54 22.13 -19.87 -16.44
CA PRO A 54 21.23 -19.43 -17.50
C PRO A 54 19.87 -20.10 -17.41
N VAL A 55 18.78 -19.34 -17.60
CA VAL A 55 17.43 -19.91 -17.66
C VAL A 55 17.21 -20.52 -19.06
N PRO A 56 17.02 -21.84 -19.19
CA PRO A 56 16.67 -22.43 -20.48
C PRO A 56 15.41 -21.77 -21.03
N HIS A 57 15.40 -21.39 -22.31
CA HIS A 57 14.26 -20.69 -22.94
C HIS A 57 13.82 -19.38 -22.27
N GLY A 58 14.67 -18.78 -21.41
CA GLY A 58 14.46 -17.45 -20.82
C GLY A 58 14.79 -16.30 -21.77
N SER A 59 14.64 -15.07 -21.27
CA SER A 59 15.06 -13.88 -22.03
C SER A 59 16.58 -13.90 -22.30
N PRO A 60 17.09 -13.27 -23.38
CA PRO A 60 18.52 -13.21 -23.63
C PRO A 60 19.30 -12.65 -22.43
N GLY A 61 20.24 -13.44 -21.90
CA GLY A 61 21.03 -13.08 -20.72
C GLY A 61 20.35 -13.29 -19.36
N GLU A 62 19.15 -13.86 -19.33
CA GLU A 62 18.46 -14.20 -18.08
C GLU A 62 19.21 -15.30 -17.33
N THR A 63 19.55 -15.02 -16.08
CA THR A 63 20.21 -15.96 -15.17
C THR A 63 19.48 -16.01 -13.84
N ARG A 64 19.61 -17.13 -13.13
CA ARG A 64 19.07 -17.35 -11.79
C ARG A 64 20.15 -17.94 -10.91
N MET A 65 20.13 -17.62 -9.62
CA MET A 65 21.05 -18.28 -8.70
C MET A 65 20.74 -19.77 -8.62
N ALA A 66 21.78 -20.58 -8.73
CA ALA A 66 21.71 -22.01 -8.58
C ALA A 66 22.81 -22.50 -7.63
N LEU A 67 22.56 -23.62 -6.98
CA LEU A 67 23.61 -24.44 -6.40
C LEU A 67 24.08 -25.43 -7.45
N LEU A 68 25.33 -25.27 -7.88
CA LEU A 68 26.00 -26.20 -8.77
C LEU A 68 26.71 -27.26 -7.92
N VAL A 69 26.17 -28.47 -7.92
CA VAL A 69 26.84 -29.66 -7.39
C VAL A 69 27.72 -30.21 -8.50
N HIS A 70 29.02 -30.30 -8.30
CA HIS A 70 29.96 -30.73 -9.34
C HIS A 70 31.00 -31.70 -8.79
N ASP A 71 31.54 -32.53 -9.66
CA ASP A 71 32.61 -33.44 -9.29
C ASP A 71 33.98 -32.74 -9.40
N LEU A 72 34.87 -32.98 -8.43
CA LEU A 72 36.22 -32.44 -8.35
C LEU A 72 37.21 -33.24 -9.21
N VAL A 73 36.82 -34.42 -9.69
CA VAL A 73 37.62 -35.30 -10.55
C VAL A 73 37.39 -34.95 -12.03
N PRO A 74 38.45 -34.73 -12.83
CA PRO A 74 38.30 -34.51 -14.27
C PRO A 74 37.55 -35.67 -14.95
N GLY A 75 36.53 -35.33 -15.74
CA GLY A 75 35.65 -36.29 -16.40
C GLY A 75 34.48 -36.81 -15.55
N GLY A 76 34.45 -36.49 -14.26
CA GLY A 76 33.44 -37.00 -13.32
C GLY A 76 33.69 -38.44 -12.86
N THR A 77 33.12 -38.79 -11.71
CA THR A 77 33.16 -40.15 -11.14
C THR A 77 31.91 -40.98 -11.47
N GLY A 78 30.89 -40.38 -12.10
CA GLY A 78 29.59 -41.00 -12.37
C GLY A 78 28.61 -40.92 -11.19
N TYR A 79 29.01 -40.37 -10.04
CA TYR A 79 28.14 -40.25 -8.86
C TYR A 79 26.93 -39.33 -9.10
N LEU A 80 27.06 -38.36 -10.00
CA LEU A 80 25.98 -37.44 -10.31
C LEU A 80 24.99 -37.99 -11.35
N THR A 81 25.33 -39.07 -12.07
CA THR A 81 24.48 -39.63 -13.13
C THR A 81 23.15 -40.14 -12.59
N ASP A 82 23.14 -40.74 -11.40
CA ASP A 82 21.91 -41.26 -10.77
C ASP A 82 20.91 -40.15 -10.39
N PHE A 83 21.37 -38.90 -10.31
CA PHE A 83 20.56 -37.74 -9.92
C PHE A 83 19.96 -37.00 -11.13
N GLU A 84 20.09 -37.55 -12.34
CA GLU A 84 19.27 -37.15 -13.49
C GLU A 84 17.79 -37.53 -13.29
N ASP A 85 17.51 -38.59 -12.51
CA ASP A 85 16.15 -38.99 -12.17
C ASP A 85 15.57 -38.09 -11.05
N PRO A 86 14.48 -37.34 -11.29
CA PRO A 86 13.83 -36.51 -10.27
C PRO A 86 13.40 -37.30 -9.03
N ALA A 87 13.12 -38.61 -9.16
CA ALA A 87 12.78 -39.45 -8.01
C ALA A 87 13.99 -39.65 -7.06
N ALA A 88 15.21 -39.69 -7.59
CA ALA A 88 16.44 -39.76 -6.80
C ALA A 88 16.68 -38.44 -6.04
N ILE A 89 16.47 -37.30 -6.69
CA ILE A 89 16.54 -35.97 -6.06
C ILE A 89 15.49 -35.84 -4.95
N TRP A 90 14.23 -36.22 -5.22
CA TRP A 90 13.16 -36.23 -4.21
C TRP A 90 13.56 -37.05 -2.98
N ALA A 91 14.06 -38.27 -3.20
CA ALA A 91 14.48 -39.16 -2.12
C ALA A 91 15.63 -38.56 -1.30
N LEU A 92 16.61 -37.93 -1.96
CA LEU A 92 17.73 -37.26 -1.30
C LEU A 92 17.24 -36.12 -0.42
N LEU A 93 16.47 -35.18 -0.97
CA LEU A 93 16.00 -34.01 -0.22
C LEU A 93 15.09 -34.42 0.95
N THR A 94 14.21 -35.40 0.73
CA THR A 94 13.30 -35.91 1.76
C THR A 94 14.06 -36.52 2.93
N ARG A 95 15.01 -37.43 2.67
CA ARG A 95 15.83 -38.06 3.73
C ARG A 95 16.68 -37.03 4.47
N THR A 96 17.17 -36.02 3.77
CA THR A 96 17.92 -34.91 4.37
C THR A 96 17.04 -34.13 5.33
N ALA A 97 15.83 -33.74 4.90
CA ALA A 97 14.88 -33.01 5.73
C ALA A 97 14.51 -33.82 6.99
N GLN A 98 14.23 -35.12 6.83
CA GLN A 98 13.96 -36.03 7.94
C GLN A 98 15.13 -36.11 8.93
N ARG A 99 16.38 -36.17 8.43
CA ARG A 99 17.58 -36.18 9.27
C ARG A 99 17.74 -34.88 10.05
N LEU A 100 17.52 -33.72 9.41
CA LEU A 100 17.66 -32.42 10.08
C LEU A 100 16.56 -32.20 11.12
N GLU A 101 15.32 -32.58 10.80
CA GLU A 101 14.16 -32.45 11.68
C GLU A 101 14.30 -33.29 12.96
N THR A 102 14.79 -34.53 12.83
CA THR A 102 14.98 -35.47 13.95
C THR A 102 16.34 -35.37 14.65
N CYS A 103 17.21 -34.44 14.22
CA CYS A 103 18.56 -34.34 14.77
C CYS A 103 18.54 -33.90 16.26
N PRO A 104 19.27 -34.59 17.16
CA PRO A 104 19.29 -34.30 18.61
C PRO A 104 19.67 -32.85 18.96
N CYS A 105 20.46 -32.19 18.12
CA CYS A 105 20.87 -30.81 18.35
C CYS A 105 19.70 -29.81 18.36
N ALA A 106 18.49 -30.22 17.94
CA ALA A 106 17.24 -29.46 18.12
C ALA A 106 16.98 -29.14 19.58
N ALA A 107 16.94 -30.20 20.39
CA ALA A 107 16.56 -30.10 21.79
C ALA A 107 17.65 -29.38 22.60
N GLU A 108 18.88 -29.39 22.09
CA GLU A 108 20.03 -28.71 22.69
C GLU A 108 20.16 -27.23 22.31
N GLY A 109 19.29 -26.72 21.41
CA GLY A 109 19.34 -25.33 20.96
C GLY A 109 20.61 -24.96 20.17
N LYS A 110 21.26 -25.94 19.53
CA LYS A 110 22.47 -25.73 18.72
C LYS A 110 22.12 -25.58 17.25
N ASP A 111 22.79 -24.65 16.57
CA ASP A 111 22.61 -24.42 15.14
C ASP A 111 23.01 -25.61 14.28
N MET A 112 24.01 -26.40 14.70
CA MET A 112 24.43 -27.63 14.02
C MET A 112 25.22 -28.55 14.96
N CYS A 113 25.47 -29.79 14.52
CA CYS A 113 26.37 -30.73 15.20
C CYS A 113 27.02 -31.70 14.21
N HIS A 114 27.91 -32.56 14.71
CA HIS A 114 28.63 -33.58 13.93
C HIS A 114 27.74 -34.67 13.30
N HIS A 115 26.46 -34.75 13.70
CA HIS A 115 25.48 -35.67 13.09
C HIS A 115 24.66 -35.04 11.95
N CYS A 116 24.81 -33.74 11.69
CA CYS A 116 24.14 -33.03 10.61
C CYS A 116 25.12 -32.19 9.78
N LEU A 117 25.14 -30.86 9.94
CA LEU A 117 25.80 -29.93 9.02
C LEU A 117 27.27 -29.64 9.34
N LEU A 118 27.72 -29.89 10.58
CA LEU A 118 29.09 -29.56 11.00
C LEU A 118 30.20 -30.23 10.15
N PRO A 119 30.04 -31.48 9.65
CA PRO A 119 31.02 -32.09 8.75
C PRO A 119 31.15 -31.42 7.38
N TYR A 120 30.18 -30.58 6.99
CA TYR A 120 30.05 -30.00 5.65
C TYR A 120 30.10 -28.46 5.66
N PRO A 121 31.25 -27.86 6.00
CA PRO A 121 31.40 -26.41 6.01
C PRO A 121 31.39 -25.82 4.60
N MET A 122 30.72 -24.68 4.42
CA MET A 122 30.78 -23.91 3.18
C MET A 122 31.89 -22.85 3.26
N ARG A 123 32.80 -22.86 2.27
CA ARG A 123 33.98 -21.98 2.25
C ARG A 123 33.64 -20.49 2.25
N ASP A 124 32.53 -20.12 1.62
CA ASP A 124 32.12 -18.72 1.43
C ASP A 124 31.20 -18.19 2.55
N ALA A 125 30.83 -19.01 3.54
CA ALA A 125 29.98 -18.62 4.67
C ALA A 125 30.44 -19.25 6.00
N PRO A 126 31.64 -18.94 6.50
CA PRO A 126 32.18 -19.55 7.71
C PRO A 126 31.43 -19.06 8.96
N GLY A 127 30.72 -19.96 9.64
CA GLY A 127 30.09 -19.67 10.94
C GLY A 127 28.66 -19.13 10.89
N GLU A 128 28.03 -19.07 9.71
CA GLU A 128 26.65 -18.58 9.56
C GLU A 128 25.64 -19.67 9.21
N ILE A 129 26.09 -20.89 8.90
CA ILE A 129 25.20 -22.01 8.55
C ILE A 129 24.34 -22.43 9.76
N SER A 130 23.07 -22.72 9.53
CA SER A 130 22.21 -23.31 10.56
C SER A 130 21.33 -24.43 10.02
N ARG A 131 21.07 -25.41 10.88
CA ARG A 131 20.13 -26.50 10.62
C ARG A 131 18.71 -25.98 10.41
N ALA A 132 18.31 -24.93 11.12
CA ALA A 132 16.99 -24.34 10.96
C ALA A 132 16.80 -23.75 9.56
N SER A 133 17.80 -22.99 9.07
CA SER A 133 17.81 -22.43 7.71
C SER A 133 17.83 -23.52 6.64
N ALA A 134 18.65 -24.56 6.81
CA ALA A 134 18.69 -25.70 5.90
C ALA A 134 17.36 -26.45 5.83
N LEU A 135 16.75 -26.75 6.99
CA LEU A 135 15.46 -27.44 7.04
C LEU A 135 14.36 -26.58 6.41
N HIS A 136 14.36 -25.27 6.65
CA HIS A 136 13.42 -24.35 6.01
C HIS A 136 13.52 -24.40 4.48
N ALA A 137 14.75 -24.32 3.94
CA ALA A 137 14.98 -24.41 2.50
C ALA A 137 14.45 -25.72 1.89
N LEU A 138 14.75 -26.85 2.55
CA LEU A 138 14.28 -28.16 2.11
C LEU A 138 12.75 -28.27 2.16
N ARG A 139 12.12 -27.70 3.19
CA ARG A 139 10.65 -27.69 3.31
C ARG A 139 9.99 -26.94 2.16
N LEU A 140 10.55 -25.82 1.74
CA LEU A 140 10.08 -25.06 0.57
C LEU A 140 10.20 -25.88 -0.72
N ILE A 141 11.37 -26.46 -0.97
CA ILE A 141 11.63 -27.23 -2.20
C ILE A 141 10.74 -28.49 -2.27
N LEU A 142 10.50 -29.14 -1.13
CA LEU A 142 9.65 -30.32 -1.02
C LEU A 142 8.14 -30.00 -1.00
N GLY A 143 7.76 -28.71 -0.88
CA GLY A 143 6.37 -28.27 -0.89
C GLY A 143 5.56 -28.63 0.36
N LEU A 144 6.21 -28.73 1.53
CA LEU A 144 5.51 -29.05 2.78
C LEU A 144 4.62 -27.89 3.24
N GLN A 145 3.42 -28.24 3.72
CA GLN A 145 2.53 -27.29 4.39
C GLN A 145 3.00 -27.01 5.84
N ALA A 146 2.45 -25.98 6.47
CA ALA A 146 2.89 -25.52 7.79
C ALA A 146 2.71 -26.56 8.91
N ASP A 147 1.68 -27.39 8.82
CA ASP A 147 1.34 -28.46 9.75
C ASP A 147 1.97 -29.82 9.39
N GLU A 148 2.65 -29.91 8.25
CA GLU A 148 3.29 -31.13 7.77
C GLU A 148 4.75 -31.24 8.23
N THR A 149 5.19 -32.44 8.55
CA THR A 149 6.59 -32.75 8.92
C THR A 149 7.32 -33.45 7.78
N ALA A 150 8.65 -33.42 7.78
CA ALA A 150 9.42 -34.20 6.81
C ALA A 150 9.20 -35.72 6.98
N GLY A 151 8.81 -36.15 8.18
CA GLY A 151 8.38 -37.53 8.46
C GLY A 151 7.14 -37.99 7.69
N ASP A 152 6.27 -37.06 7.26
CA ASP A 152 5.05 -37.37 6.51
C ASP A 152 5.30 -37.62 5.01
N LEU A 153 6.52 -37.34 4.55
CA LEU A 153 6.95 -37.60 3.18
C LEU A 153 7.52 -39.01 3.02
N ALA A 154 7.07 -39.72 2.00
CA ALA A 154 7.68 -40.99 1.59
C ALA A 154 8.82 -40.73 0.59
N PRO A 155 10.08 -41.10 0.90
CA PRO A 155 11.20 -40.90 -0.02
C PRO A 155 11.05 -41.64 -1.35
N THR A 156 10.22 -42.67 -1.41
CA THR A 156 9.98 -43.49 -2.62
C THR A 156 8.72 -43.11 -3.39
N ALA A 157 7.96 -42.11 -2.93
CA ALA A 157 6.75 -41.64 -3.61
C ALA A 157 6.80 -40.11 -3.77
N PRO A 158 7.45 -39.61 -4.85
CA PRO A 158 7.52 -38.19 -5.15
C PRO A 158 6.14 -37.54 -5.29
N ARG A 159 5.96 -36.36 -4.68
CA ARG A 159 4.74 -35.55 -4.85
C ARG A 159 4.87 -34.53 -5.98
N TRP A 160 6.08 -34.31 -6.48
CA TRP A 160 6.32 -33.36 -7.55
C TRP A 160 5.68 -33.79 -8.86
N THR A 161 5.19 -32.81 -9.61
CA THR A 161 4.94 -32.96 -11.03
C THR A 161 6.16 -32.43 -11.77
N VAL A 162 6.84 -33.30 -12.53
CA VAL A 162 8.04 -32.93 -13.28
C VAL A 162 7.63 -32.31 -14.61
N THR A 163 8.24 -31.17 -14.95
CA THR A 163 8.00 -30.47 -16.22
C THR A 163 9.32 -30.02 -16.83
N GLU A 164 9.38 -29.96 -18.15
CA GLU A 164 10.50 -29.37 -18.91
C GLU A 164 10.37 -27.84 -19.05
N GLU A 165 9.36 -27.23 -18.41
CA GLU A 165 9.22 -25.78 -18.42
C GLU A 165 10.30 -25.12 -17.56
N PRO A 166 10.82 -23.95 -17.97
CA PRO A 166 11.75 -23.19 -17.13
C PRO A 166 11.09 -22.88 -15.80
N VAL A 167 11.86 -22.88 -14.71
CA VAL A 167 11.38 -22.40 -13.40
C VAL A 167 10.96 -20.94 -13.56
N ARG A 168 9.67 -20.72 -13.82
CA ARG A 168 9.05 -19.40 -13.79
C ARG A 168 9.02 -18.99 -12.32
N ALA A 169 9.25 -17.71 -12.03
CA ALA A 169 9.04 -17.20 -10.68
C ALA A 169 7.61 -17.58 -10.27
N GLY A 170 7.50 -18.61 -9.42
CA GLY A 170 6.27 -18.93 -8.71
C GLY A 170 5.95 -17.77 -7.79
N SER A 171 4.77 -17.83 -7.17
CA SER A 171 4.18 -16.85 -6.26
C SER A 171 4.99 -16.60 -4.97
N GLY A 172 6.24 -16.18 -5.13
CA GLY A 172 7.20 -15.83 -4.09
C GLY A 172 7.63 -14.36 -4.20
N GLU A 173 8.41 -13.93 -3.22
CA GLU A 173 8.91 -12.55 -3.09
C GLU A 173 9.72 -12.12 -4.33
N SER A 174 9.34 -11.02 -4.97
CA SER A 174 10.07 -10.49 -6.14
C SER A 174 11.46 -9.91 -5.75
N PRO A 175 12.41 -9.69 -6.69
CA PRO A 175 13.70 -9.09 -6.33
C PRO A 175 13.55 -7.70 -5.71
N LEU A 176 12.52 -6.96 -6.11
CA LEU A 176 12.26 -5.62 -5.58
C LEU A 176 11.75 -5.71 -4.13
N GLU A 177 10.85 -6.67 -3.84
CA GLU A 177 10.37 -6.94 -2.48
C GLU A 177 11.51 -7.38 -1.55
N ALA A 178 12.37 -8.30 -1.99
CA ALA A 178 13.51 -8.77 -1.20
C ALA A 178 14.53 -7.64 -0.93
N ARG A 179 14.79 -6.80 -1.93
CA ARG A 179 15.65 -5.61 -1.78
C ARG A 179 15.03 -4.62 -0.80
N PHE A 180 13.75 -4.30 -0.96
CA PHE A 180 13.00 -3.44 -0.04
C PHE A 180 13.10 -3.93 1.41
N ARG A 181 12.87 -5.22 1.67
CA ARG A 181 12.96 -5.79 3.02
C ARG A 181 14.36 -5.63 3.61
N THR A 182 15.39 -5.93 2.83
CA THR A 182 16.80 -5.83 3.26
C THR A 182 17.13 -4.38 3.63
N GLU A 183 16.82 -3.42 2.76
CA GLU A 183 17.11 -2.01 3.01
C GLU A 183 16.27 -1.44 4.17
N LEU A 184 15.00 -1.83 4.29
CA LEU A 184 14.17 -1.42 5.43
C LEU A 184 14.74 -1.95 6.74
N LYS A 185 15.18 -3.21 6.78
CA LYS A 185 15.83 -3.81 7.94
C LYS A 185 17.10 -3.02 8.30
N GLU A 186 17.96 -2.73 7.34
CA GLU A 186 19.18 -1.95 7.56
C GLU A 186 18.86 -0.55 8.11
N LEU A 187 17.94 0.16 7.47
CA LEU A 187 17.51 1.50 7.87
C LEU A 187 16.99 1.52 9.32
N LEU A 188 16.10 0.59 9.67
CA LEU A 188 15.51 0.49 11.02
C LEU A 188 16.52 0.02 12.07
N SER A 189 17.43 -0.90 11.73
CA SER A 189 18.42 -1.47 12.66
C SER A 189 19.36 -0.43 13.26
N THR A 190 19.45 0.76 12.64
CA THR A 190 20.22 1.89 13.19
C THR A 190 19.64 2.47 14.49
N ARG A 191 18.36 2.23 14.79
CA ARG A 191 17.66 2.83 15.95
C ARG A 191 16.83 1.86 16.77
N MET A 192 16.51 0.67 16.25
CA MET A 192 15.67 -0.32 16.93
C MET A 192 16.08 -1.75 16.61
N SER A 193 15.58 -2.71 17.39
CA SER A 193 15.80 -4.14 17.11
C SER A 193 14.94 -4.58 15.92
N VAL A 194 15.56 -5.20 14.92
CA VAL A 194 14.83 -5.81 13.79
C VAL A 194 15.31 -7.24 13.59
N ARG A 195 14.38 -8.19 13.58
CA ARG A 195 14.64 -9.60 13.33
C ARG A 195 13.90 -10.06 12.08
N VAL A 196 14.56 -10.90 11.29
CA VAL A 196 13.87 -11.65 10.23
C VAL A 196 13.24 -12.87 10.89
N ILE A 197 11.95 -13.08 10.63
CA ILE A 197 11.18 -14.20 11.18
C ILE A 197 10.44 -14.92 10.05
N GLY A 198 10.05 -16.17 10.28
CA GLY A 198 9.18 -16.89 9.35
C GLY A 198 7.74 -16.33 9.33
N ASP A 199 7.07 -16.45 8.19
CA ASP A 199 5.64 -16.18 8.04
C ASP A 199 4.90 -17.39 7.45
N ALA A 200 3.59 -17.45 7.68
CA ALA A 200 2.72 -18.48 7.11
C ALA A 200 2.64 -18.41 5.58
N SER A 201 2.96 -17.27 4.97
CA SER A 201 3.05 -17.14 3.50
C SER A 201 4.30 -17.78 2.90
N GLY A 202 5.26 -18.26 3.70
CA GLY A 202 6.52 -18.83 3.22
C GLY A 202 7.61 -17.78 2.97
N ALA A 203 7.24 -16.52 2.73
CA ALA A 203 8.18 -15.41 2.57
C ALA A 203 8.66 -14.83 3.93
N PRO A 204 9.92 -14.36 4.04
CA PRO A 204 10.43 -13.83 5.30
C PRO A 204 9.75 -12.52 5.71
N ALA A 205 9.28 -12.48 6.97
CA ALA A 205 8.71 -11.32 7.63
C ALA A 205 9.76 -10.56 8.45
N LEU A 206 9.44 -9.32 8.84
CA LEU A 206 10.23 -8.59 9.84
C LEU A 206 9.45 -8.47 11.14
N GLU A 207 10.12 -8.79 12.24
CA GLU A 207 9.70 -8.41 13.58
C GLU A 207 10.51 -7.18 14.00
N VAL A 208 9.81 -6.12 14.37
CA VAL A 208 10.38 -4.81 14.62
C VAL A 208 10.07 -4.40 16.05
N ASP A 209 11.11 -3.98 16.75
CA ASP A 209 11.10 -3.48 18.12
C ASP A 209 10.42 -4.42 19.12
N GLY A 210 10.95 -5.63 19.27
CA GLY A 210 10.46 -6.62 20.23
C GLY A 210 9.06 -7.17 19.91
N GLY A 211 8.64 -7.10 18.64
CA GLY A 211 7.32 -7.56 18.19
C GLY A 211 6.24 -6.48 18.22
N ARG A 212 6.61 -5.22 18.50
CA ARG A 212 5.69 -4.08 18.43
C ARG A 212 5.04 -3.97 17.04
N TRP A 213 5.87 -4.10 16.01
CA TRP A 213 5.43 -4.18 14.62
C TRP A 213 5.84 -5.52 14.02
N ARG A 214 4.95 -6.10 13.23
CA ARG A 214 5.23 -7.26 12.38
C ARG A 214 4.94 -6.90 10.94
N LEU A 215 5.97 -6.88 10.10
CA LEU A 215 5.86 -6.69 8.67
C LEU A 215 5.67 -8.06 8.01
N ARG A 216 4.44 -8.34 7.59
CA ARG A 216 4.05 -9.63 7.00
C ARG A 216 3.97 -9.53 5.47
N PRO A 217 4.63 -10.42 4.71
CA PRO A 217 4.51 -10.43 3.27
C PRO A 217 3.20 -11.06 2.80
N GLN A 218 2.68 -10.58 1.66
CA GLN A 218 1.63 -11.22 0.86
C GLN A 218 0.32 -11.49 1.62
N LEU A 219 -0.11 -10.54 2.46
CA LEU A 219 -1.38 -10.62 3.18
C LEU A 219 -2.53 -10.15 2.30
N ASP A 220 -3.50 -11.03 2.01
CA ASP A 220 -4.72 -10.64 1.30
C ASP A 220 -5.56 -9.70 2.18
N VAL A 221 -5.92 -8.53 1.62
CA VAL A 221 -6.76 -7.52 2.27
C VAL A 221 -7.86 -7.09 1.30
N GLY A 222 -9.09 -7.53 1.58
CA GLY A 222 -10.23 -7.27 0.69
C GLY A 222 -10.01 -7.87 -0.70
N ARG A 223 -9.91 -7.02 -1.72
CA ARG A 223 -9.70 -7.42 -3.13
C ARG A 223 -8.26 -7.21 -3.63
N THR A 224 -7.33 -6.87 -2.74
CA THR A 224 -5.94 -6.61 -3.09
C THR A 224 -5.01 -7.36 -2.17
N ARG A 225 -3.79 -7.58 -2.64
CA ARG A 225 -2.70 -8.15 -1.87
C ARG A 225 -1.52 -7.19 -1.92
N PRO A 226 -1.30 -6.36 -0.87
CA PRO A 226 -0.07 -5.61 -0.73
C PRO A 226 1.12 -6.57 -0.63
N ASP A 227 2.28 -6.13 -1.12
CA ASP A 227 3.50 -6.95 -1.05
C ASP A 227 3.90 -7.18 0.41
N PHE A 228 3.75 -6.15 1.24
CA PHE A 228 3.89 -6.25 2.69
C PHE A 228 2.78 -5.51 3.43
N THR A 229 2.43 -6.00 4.61
CA THR A 229 1.54 -5.32 5.55
C THR A 229 2.21 -5.23 6.92
N ALA A 230 2.43 -4.01 7.41
CA ALA A 230 2.90 -3.78 8.78
C ALA A 230 1.71 -3.78 9.75
N LEU A 231 1.70 -4.73 10.66
CA LEU A 231 0.70 -4.90 11.71
C LEU A 231 1.28 -4.49 13.06
N HIS A 232 0.55 -3.66 13.80
CA HIS A 232 0.95 -3.28 15.15
C HIS A 232 0.33 -4.24 16.19
N VAL A 233 1.08 -4.58 17.23
CA VAL A 233 0.62 -5.46 18.31
C VAL A 233 -0.64 -4.97 19.02
N SER A 234 -0.83 -3.65 19.12
CA SER A 234 -2.02 -3.05 19.75
C SER A 234 -3.20 -2.84 18.81
N GLY A 235 -3.16 -3.35 17.58
CA GLY A 235 -4.23 -3.18 16.59
C GLY A 235 -4.36 -1.76 16.01
N ARG A 236 -3.29 -0.97 15.98
CA ARG A 236 -3.27 0.34 15.28
C ARG A 236 -3.51 0.16 13.78
N ALA A 237 -3.90 1.26 13.12
CA ALA A 237 -4.08 1.33 11.68
C ALA A 237 -2.89 0.68 10.93
N PRO A 238 -3.13 -0.43 10.20
CA PRO A 238 -2.07 -1.15 9.49
C PRO A 238 -1.50 -0.31 8.36
N ILE A 239 -0.27 -0.64 7.95
CA ILE A 239 0.40 0.00 6.80
C ILE A 239 0.49 -1.04 5.69
N ALA A 240 -0.24 -0.84 4.60
CA ALA A 240 -0.09 -1.60 3.37
C ALA A 240 1.04 -1.00 2.53
N ILE A 241 1.91 -1.86 2.03
CA ILE A 241 3.11 -1.47 1.31
C ILE A 241 3.13 -2.17 -0.04
N TYR A 242 3.31 -1.37 -1.09
CA TYR A 242 3.46 -1.82 -2.46
C TYR A 242 4.87 -1.48 -2.95
N THR A 243 5.52 -2.46 -3.55
CA THR A 243 6.83 -2.34 -4.18
C THR A 243 6.64 -2.36 -5.69
N ASP A 244 6.38 -1.18 -6.24
CA ASP A 244 5.90 -1.04 -7.62
C ASP A 244 7.08 -0.96 -8.60
N GLY A 245 7.09 -1.85 -9.60
CA GLY A 245 8.04 -1.80 -10.71
C GLY A 245 7.45 -1.11 -11.94
N LEU A 246 8.09 -0.05 -12.46
CA LEU A 246 7.61 0.73 -13.61
C LEU A 246 7.11 -0.14 -14.78
N ARG A 247 7.91 -1.14 -15.18
CA ARG A 247 7.57 -2.04 -16.30
C ARG A 247 6.24 -2.78 -16.10
N TYR A 248 5.90 -3.12 -14.85
CA TYR A 248 4.74 -3.94 -14.51
C TYR A 248 3.49 -3.11 -14.20
N HIS A 249 3.65 -1.84 -13.84
CA HIS A 249 2.53 -0.99 -13.39
C HIS A 249 2.22 0.18 -14.32
N ALA A 250 3.23 0.75 -14.97
CA ALA A 250 3.12 2.02 -15.68
C ALA A 250 3.92 2.00 -16.99
N SER A 251 3.77 0.93 -17.78
CA SER A 251 4.35 0.84 -19.11
C SER A 251 3.27 0.55 -20.16
N ARG A 252 3.58 0.83 -21.43
CA ARG A 252 2.66 0.50 -22.55
C ARG A 252 2.30 -0.98 -22.65
N GLN A 253 3.18 -1.86 -22.17
CA GLN A 253 2.91 -3.31 -22.16
C GLN A 253 2.08 -3.74 -20.95
N SER A 254 2.07 -2.94 -19.89
CA SER A 254 1.37 -3.21 -18.64
C SER A 254 0.98 -1.89 -17.98
N ASN A 255 -0.19 -1.38 -18.37
CA ASN A 255 -0.80 -0.21 -17.75
C ASN A 255 -1.78 -0.68 -16.67
N ARG A 256 -1.37 -0.57 -15.41
CA ARG A 256 -2.17 -0.93 -14.23
C ARG A 256 -2.49 0.28 -13.36
N LEU A 257 -2.20 1.50 -13.82
CA LEU A 257 -2.33 2.73 -13.03
C LEU A 257 -3.73 2.89 -12.42
N ALA A 258 -4.78 2.65 -13.23
CA ALA A 258 -6.16 2.72 -12.78
C ALA A 258 -6.51 1.63 -11.75
N ASP A 259 -6.17 0.37 -12.03
CA ASP A 259 -6.36 -0.79 -11.12
C ASP A 259 -5.68 -0.54 -9.77
N ASP A 260 -4.44 -0.06 -9.80
CA ASP A 260 -3.66 0.27 -8.62
C ASP A 260 -4.26 1.45 -7.83
N ALA A 261 -4.73 2.50 -8.51
CA ALA A 261 -5.36 3.64 -7.87
C ALA A 261 -6.61 3.21 -7.08
N VAL A 262 -7.46 2.37 -7.68
CA VAL A 262 -8.65 1.80 -7.04
C VAL A 262 -8.27 0.95 -5.83
N LYS A 263 -7.33 0.02 -5.97
CA LYS A 263 -6.88 -0.85 -4.85
C LYS A 263 -6.35 -0.05 -3.67
N ARG A 264 -5.53 0.96 -3.94
CA ARG A 264 -4.95 1.81 -2.89
C ARG A 264 -6.01 2.75 -2.28
N ALA A 265 -6.99 3.22 -3.05
CA ALA A 265 -8.12 3.99 -2.53
C ALA A 265 -9.00 3.13 -1.60
N ASP A 266 -9.32 1.89 -2.00
CA ASP A 266 -10.09 0.93 -1.21
C ASP A 266 -9.41 0.66 0.13
N LEU A 267 -8.09 0.43 0.15
CA LEU A 267 -7.35 0.23 1.40
C LEU A 267 -7.44 1.43 2.35
N ARG A 268 -7.26 2.64 1.82
CA ARG A 268 -7.40 3.87 2.62
C ARG A 268 -8.80 4.01 3.21
N ALA A 269 -9.84 3.69 2.43
CA ALA A 269 -11.23 3.68 2.91
C ALA A 269 -11.47 2.66 4.04
N HIS A 270 -10.70 1.56 4.08
CA HIS A 270 -10.72 0.57 5.16
C HIS A 270 -9.74 0.89 6.31
N GLY A 271 -9.24 2.12 6.39
CA GLY A 271 -8.40 2.59 7.50
C GLY A 271 -6.93 2.17 7.41
N TYR A 272 -6.48 1.63 6.28
CA TYR A 272 -5.05 1.38 6.05
C TYR A 272 -4.32 2.67 5.69
N ARG A 273 -3.10 2.81 6.20
CA ARG A 273 -2.11 3.70 5.60
C ARG A 273 -1.47 2.97 4.42
N VAL A 274 -1.24 3.66 3.31
CA VAL A 274 -0.69 3.05 2.10
C VAL A 274 0.63 3.73 1.74
N ILE A 275 1.67 2.93 1.53
CA ILE A 275 2.99 3.37 1.07
C ILE A 275 3.34 2.61 -0.21
N SER A 276 3.55 3.34 -1.30
CA SER A 276 4.16 2.83 -2.52
C SER A 276 5.64 3.17 -2.55
N VAL A 277 6.47 2.19 -2.90
CA VAL A 277 7.93 2.29 -3.02
C VAL A 277 8.31 1.81 -4.41
N ALA A 278 8.92 2.68 -5.21
CA ALA A 278 9.52 2.28 -6.48
C ALA A 278 10.98 1.86 -6.27
N LYS A 279 11.57 1.20 -7.28
CA LYS A 279 13.00 0.83 -7.25
C LYS A 279 13.90 2.04 -6.97
N GLU A 280 13.59 3.18 -7.55
CA GLU A 280 14.34 4.43 -7.42
C GLU A 280 14.33 4.99 -5.99
N ASP A 281 13.31 4.65 -5.20
CA ASP A 281 13.20 5.07 -3.80
C ASP A 281 14.14 4.28 -2.87
N LEU A 282 14.72 3.19 -3.38
CA LEU A 282 15.74 2.36 -2.71
C LEU A 282 17.16 2.87 -3.00
N ASP A 283 17.33 3.73 -4.01
CA ASP A 283 18.65 4.24 -4.42
C ASP A 283 19.04 5.54 -3.67
N GLY A 284 18.08 6.19 -2.99
CA GLY A 284 18.34 7.39 -2.20
C GLY A 284 17.10 8.22 -1.87
N ALA A 285 17.34 9.37 -1.22
CA ALA A 285 16.30 10.30 -0.80
C ALA A 285 15.63 11.02 -1.98
N TRP A 286 14.33 11.33 -1.85
CA TRP A 286 13.55 12.04 -2.87
C TRP A 286 14.04 13.47 -3.13
N ASN A 287 14.27 14.26 -2.07
CA ASN A 287 14.74 15.65 -2.11
C ASN A 287 14.11 16.51 -3.23
N PRO A 288 12.78 16.72 -3.23
CA PRO A 288 12.14 17.53 -4.23
C PRO A 288 12.63 18.99 -4.18
N ARG A 289 12.99 19.57 -5.34
CA ARG A 289 13.55 20.94 -5.41
C ARG A 289 12.60 22.01 -4.87
N TRP A 290 11.29 21.81 -5.05
CA TRP A 290 10.26 22.71 -4.52
C TRP A 290 10.11 22.66 -2.99
N LEU A 291 10.77 21.71 -2.31
CA LEU A 291 10.89 21.65 -0.84
C LEU A 291 12.37 21.68 -0.42
N GLY A 292 13.17 22.52 -1.07
CA GLY A 292 14.56 22.76 -0.68
C GLY A 292 14.70 23.52 0.64
N GLU A 293 15.93 23.66 1.14
CA GLU A 293 16.27 24.31 2.42
C GLU A 293 15.66 25.71 2.58
N GLU A 294 15.71 26.52 1.53
CA GLU A 294 15.17 27.88 1.53
C GLU A 294 13.64 27.87 1.74
N THR A 295 12.94 27.02 0.98
CA THR A 295 11.48 26.89 1.06
C THR A 295 11.05 26.29 2.40
N ALA A 296 11.75 25.26 2.87
CA ALA A 296 11.54 24.65 4.19
C ALA A 296 11.71 25.69 5.31
N THR A 297 12.75 26.52 5.24
CA THR A 297 13.00 27.59 6.21
C THR A 297 11.91 28.67 6.15
N ALA A 298 11.50 29.09 4.95
CA ALA A 298 10.44 30.08 4.76
C ALA A 298 9.08 29.58 5.28
N LEU A 299 8.77 28.30 5.09
CA LEU A 299 7.56 27.66 5.60
C LEU A 299 7.53 27.67 7.14
N LYS A 300 8.63 27.24 7.79
CA LYS A 300 8.74 27.19 9.26
C LYS A 300 8.68 28.56 9.92
N ASN A 301 9.31 29.57 9.29
CA ASN A 301 9.37 30.93 9.83
C ASN A 301 8.07 31.72 9.63
N GLY A 302 7.01 31.11 9.06
CA GLY A 302 5.74 31.77 8.80
C GLY A 302 5.81 32.86 7.73
N HIS A 303 6.89 32.91 6.95
CA HIS A 303 7.00 33.82 5.79
C HIS A 303 6.08 33.38 4.66
N LEU A 304 5.68 32.11 4.65
CA LEU A 304 4.67 31.58 3.76
C LEU A 304 3.39 31.30 4.55
N VAL A 305 2.30 31.97 4.20
CA VAL A 305 1.02 31.87 4.92
C VAL A 305 0.30 30.58 4.51
N ALA A 306 0.25 29.60 5.41
CA ALA A 306 -0.53 28.37 5.28
C ALA A 306 -1.30 28.09 6.57
N ALA A 307 -2.48 27.46 6.45
CA ALA A 307 -3.15 26.92 7.63
C ALA A 307 -2.23 25.88 8.31
N ARG A 308 -2.09 25.98 9.65
CA ARG A 308 -1.31 25.03 10.47
C ARG A 308 0.21 25.00 10.18
N ALA A 309 0.76 25.96 9.44
CA ALA A 309 2.21 26.02 9.16
C ALA A 309 3.09 25.96 10.42
N ALA A 310 2.63 26.56 11.53
CA ALA A 310 3.33 26.53 12.81
C ALA A 310 3.51 25.12 13.43
N ALA A 311 2.76 24.12 12.96
CA ALA A 311 2.89 22.74 13.40
C ALA A 311 3.88 21.92 12.56
N VAL A 312 4.40 22.46 11.45
CA VAL A 312 5.39 21.79 10.60
C VAL A 312 6.74 21.75 11.31
N THR A 313 7.36 20.58 11.42
CA THR A 313 8.67 20.39 12.06
C THR A 313 9.75 19.97 11.07
N ASP A 314 11.01 20.10 11.49
CA ASP A 314 12.17 19.65 10.71
C ASP A 314 12.12 18.15 10.44
N GLU A 315 11.72 17.36 11.43
CA GLU A 315 11.61 15.91 11.27
C GLU A 315 10.58 15.57 10.17
N ALA A 316 9.46 16.30 10.08
CA ALA A 316 8.41 16.04 9.10
C ALA A 316 8.88 16.36 7.67
N ILE A 317 9.61 17.47 7.53
CA ILE A 317 10.25 17.87 6.27
C ILE A 317 11.30 16.84 5.85
N GLU A 318 12.14 16.39 6.78
CA GLU A 318 13.18 15.39 6.50
C GLU A 318 12.59 14.01 6.17
N ALA A 319 11.47 13.61 6.78
CA ALA A 319 10.78 12.38 6.37
C ALA A 319 10.20 12.47 4.96
N TRP A 320 9.65 13.62 4.56
CA TRP A 320 9.21 13.84 3.17
C TRP A 320 10.40 13.83 2.21
N ARG A 321 11.45 14.61 2.49
CA ARG A 321 12.65 14.69 1.66
C ARG A 321 13.38 13.36 1.54
N GLY A 322 13.37 12.55 2.60
CA GLY A 322 13.93 11.20 2.61
C GLY A 322 13.15 10.20 1.74
N GLY A 323 11.95 10.55 1.26
CA GLY A 323 11.15 9.70 0.38
C GLY A 323 10.41 8.57 1.09
N PRO A 324 9.83 7.62 0.33
CA PRO A 324 8.97 6.57 0.87
C PRO A 324 9.60 5.71 1.97
N MET A 325 10.90 5.38 1.84
CA MET A 325 11.62 4.59 2.85
C MET A 325 11.78 5.34 4.17
N ALA A 326 12.14 6.63 4.12
CA ALA A 326 12.28 7.45 5.33
C ALA A 326 10.93 7.70 6.01
N LEU A 327 9.88 7.95 5.22
CA LEU A 327 8.51 8.09 5.71
C LEU A 327 8.02 6.82 6.40
N LEU A 328 8.20 5.66 5.77
CA LEU A 328 7.84 4.37 6.36
C LEU A 328 8.61 4.09 7.65
N ALA A 329 9.92 4.32 7.65
CA ALA A 329 10.74 4.15 8.85
C ALA A 329 10.32 5.11 9.99
N ALA A 330 9.85 6.32 9.66
CA ALA A 330 9.26 7.21 10.64
C ALA A 330 7.91 6.70 11.15
N MET A 331 7.04 6.19 10.29
CA MET A 331 5.75 5.61 10.68
C MET A 331 5.89 4.37 11.59
N LEU A 332 6.92 3.55 11.38
CA LEU A 332 7.20 2.36 12.21
C LEU A 332 7.88 2.70 13.55
N ARG A 333 8.47 3.89 13.67
CA ARG A 333 9.05 4.43 14.91
C ARG A 333 8.03 5.12 15.81
N ASP A 334 6.90 5.54 15.25
CA ASP A 334 5.99 6.40 15.96
C ASP A 334 5.29 5.67 17.12
N ASP A 335 5.63 6.07 18.34
CA ASP A 335 5.16 5.48 19.59
C ASP A 335 3.82 6.04 20.04
N ASP A 336 3.32 7.13 19.44
CA ASP A 336 2.14 7.81 19.95
C ASP A 336 0.85 6.99 19.72
N SER A 337 0.15 6.73 20.83
CA SER A 337 -1.10 5.95 20.89
C SER A 337 -2.33 6.73 20.37
N GLY A 338 -2.11 7.82 19.62
CA GLY A 338 -3.14 8.72 19.12
C GLY A 338 -2.58 9.78 18.16
N VAL A 339 -3.22 10.95 18.09
CA VAL A 339 -2.74 12.12 17.32
C VAL A 339 -1.51 12.71 18.03
N GLY A 340 -0.35 12.12 17.75
CA GLY A 340 0.94 12.57 18.25
C GLY A 340 1.42 13.87 17.61
N ALA A 341 2.41 14.52 18.23
CA ALA A 341 3.05 15.72 17.67
C ALA A 341 3.62 15.46 16.27
N TRP A 342 4.17 14.25 16.06
CA TRP A 342 4.66 13.77 14.78
C TRP A 342 3.57 13.70 13.70
N SER A 343 2.46 13.01 14.00
CA SER A 343 1.32 12.88 13.09
C SER A 343 0.70 14.24 12.75
N THR A 344 0.68 15.16 13.72
CA THR A 344 0.20 16.54 13.55
C THR A 344 1.10 17.31 12.59
N ALA A 345 2.42 17.15 12.70
CA ALA A 345 3.39 17.81 11.83
C ALA A 345 3.31 17.31 10.38
N LEU A 346 3.23 15.99 10.17
CA LEU A 346 3.03 15.42 8.84
C LEU A 346 1.69 15.86 8.22
N SER A 347 0.62 15.89 9.02
CA SER A 347 -0.69 16.37 8.58
C SER A 347 -0.65 17.85 8.19
N ALA A 348 0.00 18.69 8.98
CA ALA A 348 0.16 20.11 8.68
C ALA A 348 0.97 20.34 7.39
N LEU A 349 2.06 19.59 7.19
CA LEU A 349 2.87 19.67 5.98
C LEU A 349 2.07 19.24 4.74
N ALA A 350 1.34 18.13 4.83
CA ALA A 350 0.47 17.63 3.76
C ALA A 350 -0.67 18.61 3.42
N ALA A 351 -1.35 19.16 4.44
CA ALA A 351 -2.40 20.14 4.24
C ALA A 351 -1.89 21.47 3.65
N SER A 352 -0.61 21.79 3.87
CA SER A 352 0.03 23.02 3.40
C SER A 352 0.80 22.85 2.10
N VAL A 353 0.73 21.69 1.42
CA VAL A 353 1.59 21.34 0.26
C VAL A 353 1.55 22.36 -0.88
N GLY A 354 0.43 23.06 -1.08
CA GLY A 354 0.31 24.11 -2.09
C GLY A 354 1.27 25.27 -1.90
N VAL A 355 1.71 25.54 -0.66
CA VAL A 355 2.60 26.64 -0.33
C VAL A 355 4.04 26.45 -0.82
N PRO A 356 4.75 25.35 -0.50
CA PRO A 356 6.06 25.09 -1.07
C PRO A 356 5.98 24.90 -2.59
N LEU A 357 4.90 24.32 -3.13
CA LEU A 357 4.70 24.21 -4.58
C LEU A 357 4.55 25.58 -5.26
N LEU A 358 3.78 26.51 -4.69
CA LEU A 358 3.62 27.86 -5.23
C LEU A 358 4.95 28.62 -5.23
N HIS A 359 5.71 28.50 -4.14
CA HIS A 359 7.05 29.08 -4.06
C HIS A 359 7.99 28.45 -5.11
N GLY A 360 7.95 27.12 -5.26
CA GLY A 360 8.70 26.39 -6.27
C GLY A 360 8.34 26.84 -7.70
N ALA A 361 7.07 27.02 -8.00
CA ALA A 361 6.58 27.48 -9.30
C ALA A 361 7.07 28.91 -9.62
N ALA A 362 6.99 29.82 -8.65
CA ALA A 362 7.51 31.17 -8.78
C ALA A 362 9.04 31.19 -9.03
N GLY A 363 9.77 30.27 -8.41
CA GLY A 363 11.20 30.04 -8.63
C GLY A 363 11.54 29.23 -9.88
N ARG A 364 10.55 28.77 -10.67
CA ARG A 364 10.74 27.83 -11.80
C ARG A 364 11.54 26.58 -11.40
N SER A 365 11.27 26.06 -10.20
CA SER A 365 11.82 24.80 -9.73
C SER A 365 11.33 23.64 -10.61
N ALA A 366 12.12 22.57 -10.64
CA ALA A 366 11.65 21.32 -11.22
C ALA A 366 10.51 20.76 -10.35
N PHE A 367 9.43 20.33 -10.99
CA PHE A 367 8.37 19.59 -10.33
C PHE A 367 8.84 18.17 -10.02
N PHE A 368 9.39 17.52 -11.05
CA PHE A 368 9.98 16.19 -11.05
C PHE A 368 10.92 16.04 -12.24
N GLY A 369 11.96 15.22 -12.10
CA GLY A 369 13.01 15.11 -13.11
C GLY A 369 13.51 16.51 -13.51
N ASP A 370 13.47 16.80 -14.81
CA ASP A 370 13.77 18.11 -15.39
C ASP A 370 12.52 18.93 -15.76
N ALA A 371 11.30 18.40 -15.52
CA ALA A 371 10.06 19.08 -15.84
C ALA A 371 9.85 20.30 -14.92
N THR A 372 9.58 21.46 -15.51
CA THR A 372 9.33 22.70 -14.74
C THR A 372 7.95 22.64 -14.08
N LEU A 373 7.89 23.00 -12.79
CA LEU A 373 6.64 23.15 -12.05
C LEU A 373 5.84 24.35 -12.56
N SER A 374 4.66 24.06 -13.10
CA SER A 374 3.70 25.07 -13.54
C SER A 374 2.60 25.27 -12.50
N TYR A 375 2.08 26.50 -12.43
CA TYR A 375 0.99 26.88 -11.54
C TYR A 375 -0.10 27.61 -12.34
N ALA A 376 -1.35 27.27 -12.05
CA ALA A 376 -2.54 28.00 -12.50
C ALA A 376 -3.54 28.13 -11.34
N ALA A 377 -4.31 29.22 -11.32
CA ALA A 377 -5.51 29.28 -10.50
C ALA A 377 -6.58 28.35 -11.11
N ALA A 378 -7.51 27.86 -10.30
CA ALA A 378 -8.67 27.10 -10.78
C ALA A 378 -9.39 27.86 -11.90
N ALA A 379 -9.72 27.16 -12.98
CA ALA A 379 -10.41 27.73 -14.12
C ALA A 379 -11.87 28.06 -13.80
N ARG A 380 -12.44 27.45 -12.75
CA ARG A 380 -13.83 27.65 -12.35
C ARG A 380 -14.01 28.04 -10.88
N PRO A 381 -15.10 28.75 -10.53
CA PRO A 381 -15.42 29.12 -9.15
C PRO A 381 -15.65 27.92 -8.22
N GLU A 382 -16.13 26.79 -8.76
CA GLU A 382 -16.32 25.54 -8.02
C GLU A 382 -15.00 24.98 -7.47
N ALA A 383 -13.91 25.20 -8.21
CA ALA A 383 -12.59 24.67 -7.90
C ALA A 383 -12.62 23.16 -7.55
N ASP A 384 -13.44 22.36 -8.26
CA ASP A 384 -13.51 20.92 -8.06
C ASP A 384 -12.13 20.30 -8.39
N PRO A 385 -11.42 19.69 -7.42
CA PRO A 385 -10.06 19.25 -7.64
C PRO A 385 -9.91 18.25 -8.79
N THR A 386 -10.81 17.27 -8.89
CA THR A 386 -10.74 16.24 -9.94
C THR A 386 -10.90 16.90 -11.31
N TRP A 387 -11.89 17.78 -11.46
CA TRP A 387 -12.14 18.53 -12.69
C TRP A 387 -10.94 19.39 -13.09
N GLU A 388 -10.40 20.17 -12.17
CA GLU A 388 -9.30 21.11 -12.43
C GLU A 388 -8.00 20.37 -12.81
N ALA A 389 -7.69 19.25 -12.14
CA ALA A 389 -6.53 18.43 -12.47
C ALA A 389 -6.65 17.77 -13.85
N VAL A 390 -7.84 17.22 -14.19
CA VAL A 390 -8.08 16.65 -15.52
C VAL A 390 -8.03 17.73 -16.60
N HIS A 391 -8.60 18.91 -16.34
CA HIS A 391 -8.56 20.03 -17.29
C HIS A 391 -7.13 20.49 -17.58
N ALA A 392 -6.25 20.52 -16.57
CA ALA A 392 -4.85 20.86 -16.77
C ALA A 392 -4.08 19.85 -17.63
N LEU A 393 -4.40 18.55 -17.52
CA LEU A 393 -3.77 17.50 -18.32
C LEU A 393 -4.37 17.38 -19.72
N LEU A 394 -5.69 17.57 -19.84
CA LEU A 394 -6.46 17.37 -21.07
C LEU A 394 -7.29 18.64 -21.38
N PRO A 395 -6.67 19.78 -21.73
CA PRO A 395 -7.37 21.05 -21.89
C PRO A 395 -8.43 21.05 -23.01
N SER A 396 -8.25 20.18 -24.01
CA SER A 396 -9.18 20.00 -25.13
C SER A 396 -10.34 19.05 -24.80
N GLN A 397 -10.29 18.33 -23.68
CA GLN A 397 -11.32 17.37 -23.31
C GLN A 397 -12.56 18.10 -22.80
N ALA A 398 -13.72 17.80 -23.38
CA ALA A 398 -14.99 18.29 -22.85
C ALA A 398 -15.29 17.59 -21.52
N LEU A 399 -15.36 18.38 -20.44
CA LEU A 399 -15.67 17.93 -19.10
C LEU A 399 -17.07 18.40 -18.68
N PRO A 400 -17.84 17.59 -17.92
CA PRO A 400 -19.12 18.02 -17.38
C PRO A 400 -18.93 19.20 -16.43
N SER A 401 -19.98 20.01 -16.24
CA SER A 401 -19.91 21.11 -15.27
C SER A 401 -20.03 20.57 -13.85
N PRO A 402 -19.11 20.91 -12.93
CA PRO A 402 -19.22 20.52 -11.53
C PRO A 402 -20.43 21.18 -10.87
N LEU A 403 -20.83 20.66 -9.72
CA LEU A 403 -21.84 21.28 -8.87
C LEU A 403 -21.29 22.58 -8.28
N ALA A 404 -22.12 23.63 -8.26
CA ALA A 404 -21.79 24.89 -7.60
C ALA A 404 -21.44 24.64 -6.12
N PRO A 405 -20.35 25.24 -5.59
CA PRO A 405 -19.96 25.01 -4.21
C PRO A 405 -20.96 25.72 -3.29
N THR A 406 -21.21 25.15 -2.12
CA THR A 406 -22.09 25.76 -1.11
C THR A 406 -21.44 26.91 -0.34
N THR A 407 -20.12 27.07 -0.48
CA THR A 407 -19.31 28.09 0.20
C THR A 407 -18.31 28.70 -0.77
N THR A 408 -17.85 29.92 -0.50
CA THR A 408 -16.77 30.54 -1.26
C THR A 408 -15.50 29.70 -1.14
N VAL A 409 -15.02 29.21 -2.28
CA VAL A 409 -13.79 28.43 -2.40
C VAL A 409 -12.87 29.07 -3.43
N SER A 410 -11.59 28.72 -3.35
CA SER A 410 -10.61 28.98 -4.40
C SER A 410 -9.87 27.69 -4.73
N GLY A 411 -9.17 27.66 -5.86
CA GLY A 411 -8.38 26.48 -6.23
C GLY A 411 -7.03 26.85 -6.83
N SER A 412 -6.07 25.97 -6.61
CA SER A 412 -4.71 26.04 -7.13
C SER A 412 -4.38 24.74 -7.85
N VAL A 413 -3.83 24.84 -9.06
CA VAL A 413 -3.45 23.70 -9.88
C VAL A 413 -1.96 23.74 -10.14
N PHE A 414 -1.27 22.68 -9.76
CA PHE A 414 0.16 22.48 -9.95
C PHE A 414 0.35 21.33 -10.92
N TYR A 415 1.06 21.55 -12.02
CA TYR A 415 1.14 20.54 -13.07
C TYR A 415 2.48 20.56 -13.81
N GLY A 416 2.77 19.42 -14.43
CA GLY A 416 3.85 19.20 -15.39
C GLY A 416 3.39 18.18 -16.42
N PRO A 417 4.29 17.67 -17.28
CA PRO A 417 3.97 16.61 -18.22
C PRO A 417 3.34 15.39 -17.51
N HIS A 418 2.11 15.02 -17.89
CA HIS A 418 1.42 13.80 -17.44
C HIS A 418 1.06 13.72 -15.95
N LEU A 419 1.24 14.78 -15.15
CA LEU A 419 0.87 14.80 -13.73
C LEU A 419 0.33 16.16 -13.31
N ALA A 420 -0.82 16.16 -12.65
CA ALA A 420 -1.43 17.35 -12.06
C ALA A 420 -1.88 17.10 -10.61
N LEU A 421 -1.70 18.11 -9.76
CA LEU A 421 -2.25 18.21 -8.42
C LEU A 421 -3.12 19.47 -8.35
N ALA A 422 -4.42 19.28 -8.15
CA ALA A 422 -5.33 20.37 -7.85
C ALA A 422 -5.66 20.39 -6.35
N ILE A 423 -5.76 21.59 -5.79
CA ILE A 423 -6.03 21.84 -4.37
C ILE A 423 -7.18 22.84 -4.29
N GLN A 424 -8.26 22.48 -3.59
CA GLN A 424 -9.34 23.37 -3.23
C GLN A 424 -9.12 23.93 -1.82
N LEU A 425 -9.35 25.22 -1.68
CA LEU A 425 -9.16 25.97 -0.45
C LEU A 425 -10.49 26.63 -0.05
N SER A 426 -10.82 26.56 1.24
CA SER A 426 -11.76 27.47 1.87
C SER A 426 -10.96 28.39 2.80
N SER A 427 -10.92 29.68 2.46
CA SER A 427 -9.97 30.65 3.01
C SER A 427 -8.51 30.18 2.82
N THR A 428 -7.80 29.84 3.89
CA THR A 428 -6.42 29.32 3.88
C THR A 428 -6.34 27.82 4.15
N SER A 429 -7.48 27.17 4.38
CA SER A 429 -7.55 25.74 4.73
C SER A 429 -7.82 24.90 3.49
N THR A 430 -7.02 23.84 3.32
CA THR A 430 -7.23 22.83 2.27
C THR A 430 -8.46 22.00 2.58
N THR A 431 -9.45 22.04 1.68
CA THR A 431 -10.73 21.33 1.81
C THR A 431 -10.88 20.16 0.84
N GLY A 432 -10.00 20.07 -0.16
CA GLY A 432 -9.99 18.94 -1.10
C GLY A 432 -8.75 18.95 -1.97
N MET A 433 -8.31 17.76 -2.39
CA MET A 433 -7.18 17.60 -3.31
C MET A 433 -7.46 16.50 -4.33
N ALA A 434 -6.91 16.65 -5.54
CA ALA A 434 -6.86 15.57 -6.52
C ALA A 434 -5.48 15.50 -7.17
N LEU A 435 -4.85 14.33 -7.07
CA LEU A 435 -3.60 13.97 -7.73
C LEU A 435 -3.92 13.03 -8.90
N VAL A 436 -3.73 13.51 -10.13
CA VAL A 436 -4.12 12.83 -11.35
C VAL A 436 -2.90 12.60 -12.23
N ILE A 437 -2.65 11.36 -12.61
CA ILE A 437 -1.64 10.98 -13.62
C ILE A 437 -2.32 10.66 -14.95
N ASP A 438 -1.71 11.07 -16.07
CA ASP A 438 -2.19 10.66 -17.39
C ASP A 438 -1.80 9.20 -17.68
N ASP A 439 -2.82 8.36 -17.87
CA ASP A 439 -2.68 6.94 -18.20
C ASP A 439 -2.97 6.63 -19.67
N SER A 440 -2.96 7.65 -20.53
CA SER A 440 -3.06 7.49 -21.99
C SER A 440 -1.85 6.77 -22.60
N GLU A 441 -2.07 6.10 -23.74
CA GLU A 441 -0.98 5.46 -24.50
C GLU A 441 0.10 6.45 -24.97
N GLU A 442 -0.28 7.71 -25.22
CA GLU A 442 0.65 8.78 -25.59
C GLU A 442 1.53 9.18 -24.40
N ALA A 443 0.92 9.35 -23.22
CA ALA A 443 1.64 9.62 -21.99
C ALA A 443 2.62 8.48 -21.65
N LEU A 444 2.17 7.23 -21.68
CA LEU A 444 3.02 6.05 -21.41
C LEU A 444 4.16 5.87 -22.42
N ALA A 445 4.08 6.48 -23.60
CA ALA A 445 5.16 6.48 -24.59
C ALA A 445 6.19 7.59 -24.36
N SER A 446 5.87 8.61 -23.55
CA SER A 446 6.73 9.76 -23.32
C SER A 446 7.83 9.44 -22.28
N PRO A 447 9.06 9.95 -22.48
CA PRO A 447 10.16 9.72 -21.55
C PRO A 447 9.93 10.37 -20.18
N GLU A 448 9.16 11.45 -20.11
CA GLU A 448 8.82 12.15 -18.86
C GLU A 448 7.85 11.37 -17.96
N HIS A 449 7.12 10.39 -18.51
CA HIS A 449 6.11 9.63 -17.78
C HIS A 449 6.67 8.87 -16.58
N ARG A 450 7.90 8.37 -16.68
CA ARG A 450 8.58 7.71 -15.56
C ARG A 450 8.66 8.64 -14.35
N ASP A 451 9.07 9.89 -14.54
CA ASP A 451 9.26 10.84 -13.44
C ASP A 451 7.92 11.36 -12.91
N ALA A 452 6.92 11.48 -13.79
CA ALA A 452 5.53 11.75 -13.41
C ALA A 452 4.97 10.61 -12.53
N TRP A 453 5.17 9.35 -12.91
CA TRP A 453 4.75 8.18 -12.15
C TRP A 453 5.43 8.07 -10.79
N LEU A 454 6.75 8.24 -10.72
CA LEU A 454 7.47 8.27 -9.45
C LEU A 454 6.94 9.35 -8.51
N THR A 455 6.65 10.53 -9.05
CA THR A 455 6.12 11.66 -8.27
C THR A 455 4.68 11.41 -7.84
N TRP A 456 3.88 10.78 -8.70
CA TRP A 456 2.52 10.34 -8.36
C TRP A 456 2.51 9.37 -7.18
N LEU A 457 3.42 8.39 -7.14
CA LEU A 457 3.56 7.48 -5.99
C LEU A 457 4.00 8.23 -4.72
N ARG A 458 5.04 9.07 -4.82
CA ARG A 458 5.61 9.81 -3.68
C ARG A 458 4.61 10.78 -3.07
N LEU A 459 3.92 11.58 -3.88
CA LEU A 459 2.84 12.45 -3.41
C LEU A 459 1.65 11.63 -2.89
N GLY A 460 1.33 10.51 -3.53
CA GLY A 460 0.26 9.60 -3.09
C GLY A 460 0.49 8.96 -1.72
N ASN A 461 1.74 8.92 -1.23
CA ASN A 461 2.07 8.47 0.12
C ASN A 461 1.81 9.54 1.19
N VAL A 462 1.92 10.82 0.83
CA VAL A 462 1.94 11.92 1.81
C VAL A 462 0.68 12.77 1.83
N LEU A 463 0.03 13.01 0.69
CA LEU A 463 -1.18 13.83 0.61
C LEU A 463 -2.34 13.29 1.49
N PRO A 464 -2.57 11.97 1.59
CA PRO A 464 -3.62 11.44 2.47
C PRO A 464 -3.42 11.75 3.96
N LEU A 465 -2.21 12.15 4.39
CA LEU A 465 -1.93 12.54 5.78
C LEU A 465 -2.53 13.89 6.16
N SER A 466 -2.96 14.69 5.18
CA SER A 466 -3.50 16.05 5.38
C SER A 466 -4.74 16.10 6.28
N GLY A 467 -5.54 15.03 6.33
CA GLY A 467 -6.85 15.02 6.96
C GLY A 467 -7.96 15.66 6.09
N ALA A 468 -7.61 16.22 4.93
CA ALA A 468 -8.59 16.65 3.93
C ALA A 468 -8.95 15.48 2.99
N PRO A 469 -10.12 15.53 2.32
CA PRO A 469 -10.43 14.62 1.22
C PRO A 469 -9.36 14.68 0.12
N VAL A 470 -8.81 13.52 -0.25
CA VAL A 470 -7.80 13.40 -1.32
C VAL A 470 -8.20 12.31 -2.30
N THR A 471 -8.35 12.68 -3.58
CA THR A 471 -8.50 11.75 -4.69
C THR A 471 -7.13 11.51 -5.32
N ILE A 472 -6.67 10.25 -5.35
CA ILE A 472 -5.45 9.85 -6.07
C ILE A 472 -5.89 8.90 -7.19
N THR A 473 -5.80 9.35 -8.44
CA THR A 473 -6.47 8.69 -9.56
C THR A 473 -5.71 8.87 -10.87
N THR A 474 -6.26 8.33 -11.96
CA THR A 474 -5.78 8.50 -13.33
C THR A 474 -6.74 9.37 -14.16
N THR A 475 -6.29 9.86 -15.31
CA THR A 475 -7.16 10.62 -16.24
C THR A 475 -8.37 9.79 -16.67
N SER A 476 -8.20 8.51 -16.99
CA SER A 476 -9.32 7.63 -17.38
C SER A 476 -10.38 7.48 -16.27
N LEU A 477 -9.98 7.14 -15.04
CA LEU A 477 -10.89 6.97 -13.91
C LEU A 477 -11.55 8.27 -13.49
N ALA A 478 -10.81 9.38 -13.48
CA ALA A 478 -11.34 10.70 -13.16
C ALA A 478 -12.42 11.12 -14.17
N LEU A 479 -12.21 10.86 -15.46
CA LEU A 479 -13.19 11.16 -16.49
C LEU A 479 -14.49 10.38 -16.31
N ASP A 480 -14.39 9.09 -16.02
CA ASP A 480 -15.55 8.24 -15.80
C ASP A 480 -16.30 8.67 -14.52
N GLU A 481 -15.59 8.95 -13.43
CA GLU A 481 -16.17 9.47 -12.18
C GLU A 481 -16.92 10.80 -12.39
N LEU A 482 -16.33 11.75 -13.13
CA LEU A 482 -16.97 13.02 -13.44
C LEU A 482 -18.23 12.83 -14.31
N ARG A 483 -18.19 11.91 -15.28
CA ARG A 483 -19.35 11.57 -16.13
C ARG A 483 -20.46 10.90 -15.32
N ASP A 484 -20.12 9.99 -14.43
CA ASP A 484 -21.07 9.30 -13.56
C ASP A 484 -21.74 10.29 -12.61
N ARG A 485 -20.99 11.20 -11.98
CA ARG A 485 -21.55 12.30 -11.17
C ARG A 485 -22.52 13.18 -11.97
N ALA A 486 -22.17 13.47 -13.23
CA ALA A 486 -23.03 14.24 -14.12
C ALA A 486 -24.30 13.48 -14.54
N ALA A 487 -24.22 12.17 -14.74
CA ALA A 487 -25.36 11.33 -15.07
C ALA A 487 -26.36 11.21 -13.90
N VAL A 488 -25.85 11.11 -12.66
CA VAL A 488 -26.68 11.11 -11.45
C VAL A 488 -27.40 12.45 -11.27
N THR A 489 -26.73 13.57 -11.54
CA THR A 489 -27.34 14.91 -11.44
C THR A 489 -28.28 15.24 -12.61
N GLY A 490 -28.07 14.64 -13.79
CA GLY A 490 -28.87 14.81 -15.01
C GLY A 490 -30.00 13.79 -15.23
N GLY A 491 -30.19 12.81 -14.35
CA GLY A 491 -31.27 11.81 -14.46
C GLY A 491 -32.68 12.42 -14.30
N PRO A 492 -33.78 11.71 -14.68
CA PRO A 492 -35.16 12.22 -14.73
C PRO A 492 -35.81 12.60 -13.37
N GLY A 493 -35.01 12.89 -12.35
CA GLY A 493 -35.45 13.32 -11.02
C GLY A 493 -34.35 14.12 -10.31
N SER A 494 -33.77 15.10 -10.99
CA SER A 494 -32.74 15.97 -10.41
C SER A 494 -33.20 16.55 -9.06
N GLY A 495 -32.32 16.51 -8.06
CA GLY A 495 -32.62 16.93 -6.68
C GLY A 495 -33.19 18.35 -6.58
N ALA A 496 -32.85 19.25 -7.50
CA ALA A 496 -33.44 20.59 -7.58
C ALA A 496 -34.95 20.55 -7.93
N SER A 497 -35.37 19.69 -8.87
CA SER A 497 -36.79 19.52 -9.22
C SER A 497 -37.56 18.86 -8.07
N ALA A 498 -36.96 17.88 -7.41
CA ALA A 498 -37.55 17.20 -6.26
C ALA A 498 -37.65 18.12 -5.02
N MET A 499 -36.63 18.95 -4.75
CA MET A 499 -36.64 19.91 -3.64
C MET A 499 -37.80 20.90 -3.78
N THR A 500 -37.95 21.52 -4.95
CA THR A 500 -39.09 22.41 -5.22
C THR A 500 -40.42 21.68 -5.16
N ALA A 501 -40.53 20.51 -5.81
CA ALA A 501 -41.78 19.74 -5.85
C ALA A 501 -42.24 19.21 -4.48
N LEU A 502 -41.30 18.98 -3.56
CA LEU A 502 -41.55 18.48 -2.21
C LEU A 502 -41.56 19.60 -1.16
N GLY A 503 -41.34 20.87 -1.54
CA GLY A 503 -41.47 22.04 -0.68
C GLY A 503 -40.22 22.38 0.15
N TRP A 504 -39.06 21.77 -0.14
CA TRP A 504 -37.83 21.98 0.63
C TRP A 504 -37.16 23.33 0.37
N ASP A 505 -37.55 24.04 -0.68
CA ASP A 505 -37.10 25.43 -0.93
C ASP A 505 -37.69 26.43 0.07
N GLY A 506 -38.69 26.02 0.86
CA GLY A 506 -39.32 26.85 1.89
C GLY A 506 -38.56 26.89 3.22
N VAL A 507 -37.47 26.13 3.36
CA VAL A 507 -36.63 26.12 4.56
C VAL A 507 -35.74 27.36 4.59
N ASP A 508 -35.80 28.13 5.68
CA ASP A 508 -34.91 29.28 5.88
C ASP A 508 -33.48 28.80 6.17
N ARG A 509 -32.63 28.92 5.15
CA ARG A 509 -31.26 28.41 5.20
C ARG A 509 -30.34 29.23 6.10
N ASP A 510 -30.72 30.46 6.45
CA ASP A 510 -29.95 31.32 7.35
C ASP A 510 -30.25 30.99 8.82
N LEU A 511 -31.39 30.34 9.10
CA LEU A 511 -31.83 29.98 10.45
C LEU A 511 -31.68 28.49 10.76
N ALA A 512 -31.68 27.62 9.75
CA ALA A 512 -31.56 26.18 9.93
C ALA A 512 -30.17 25.73 10.38
N ALA A 513 -30.10 24.74 11.28
CA ALA A 513 -28.85 24.15 11.71
C ALA A 513 -28.10 23.48 10.52
N PRO A 514 -26.76 23.52 10.48
CA PRO A 514 -25.98 22.91 9.39
C PRO A 514 -26.32 21.43 9.14
N GLN A 515 -26.62 20.68 10.20
CA GLN A 515 -27.02 19.28 10.16
C GLN A 515 -28.39 19.08 9.47
N VAL A 516 -29.30 20.05 9.56
CA VAL A 516 -30.58 20.04 8.83
C VAL A 516 -30.34 20.33 7.35
N LEU A 517 -29.46 21.29 7.04
CA LEU A 517 -29.14 21.66 5.67
C LEU A 517 -28.50 20.51 4.88
N THR A 518 -27.64 19.70 5.52
CA THR A 518 -27.07 18.49 4.90
C THR A 518 -28.09 17.37 4.71
N LEU A 519 -29.17 17.38 5.50
CA LEU A 519 -30.25 16.40 5.45
C LEU A 519 -31.26 16.66 4.31
N LEU A 520 -31.50 17.92 3.92
CA LEU A 520 -32.54 18.28 2.93
C LEU A 520 -32.43 17.55 1.59
N PRO A 521 -31.26 17.45 0.93
CA PRO A 521 -31.16 16.77 -0.36
C PRO A 521 -31.49 15.28 -0.26
N HIS A 522 -31.17 14.66 0.88
CA HIS A 522 -31.44 13.25 1.15
C HIS A 522 -32.92 13.02 1.42
N LEU A 523 -33.59 13.93 2.13
CA LEU A 523 -35.05 13.89 2.32
C LEU A 523 -35.80 14.07 1.00
N ALA A 524 -35.35 15.01 0.15
CA ALA A 524 -35.91 15.21 -1.18
C ALA A 524 -35.72 13.97 -2.08
N ALA A 525 -34.51 13.39 -2.11
CA ALA A 525 -34.23 12.16 -2.84
C ALA A 525 -35.02 10.95 -2.30
N ALA A 526 -35.27 10.92 -1.00
CA ALA A 526 -36.09 9.91 -0.33
C ALA A 526 -37.60 10.07 -0.60
N GLY A 527 -38.02 11.15 -1.26
CA GLY A 527 -39.42 11.46 -1.57
C GLY A 527 -40.22 11.96 -0.38
N VAL A 528 -39.54 12.46 0.67
CA VAL A 528 -40.20 13.03 1.85
C VAL A 528 -40.65 14.45 1.52
N ARG A 529 -41.93 14.76 1.76
CA ARG A 529 -42.46 16.12 1.63
C ARG A 529 -42.08 16.96 2.85
N PHE A 530 -41.74 18.22 2.62
CA PHE A 530 -41.51 19.19 3.68
C PHE A 530 -42.72 19.25 4.62
N GLY A 531 -42.45 19.22 5.92
CA GLY A 531 -43.42 19.42 6.98
C GLY A 531 -43.42 20.88 7.41
N ARG A 532 -42.79 21.15 8.56
CA ARG A 532 -42.55 22.49 9.11
C ARG A 532 -41.14 22.57 9.69
N GLU A 533 -40.60 23.78 9.80
CA GLU A 533 -39.31 24.06 10.44
C GLU A 533 -39.49 24.92 11.70
N GLY A 534 -38.60 24.73 12.68
CA GLY A 534 -38.47 25.62 13.85
C GLY A 534 -39.74 25.78 14.68
N GLN A 535 -40.50 24.71 14.90
CA GLN A 535 -41.77 24.76 15.64
C GLN A 535 -41.61 24.32 17.10
N GLU A 536 -42.38 24.94 17.97
CA GLU A 536 -42.53 24.55 19.37
C GLU A 536 -43.57 23.42 19.48
N GLU A 537 -43.13 22.23 19.87
CA GLU A 537 -43.94 21.03 20.01
C GLU A 537 -43.86 20.51 21.47
N ALA A 538 -44.86 19.76 21.92
CA ALA A 538 -44.86 19.10 23.24
C ALA A 538 -44.44 20.01 24.42
N ASP A 539 -45.33 20.94 24.81
CA ASP A 539 -45.16 21.78 26.01
C ASP A 539 -43.89 22.64 26.02
N GLY A 540 -43.40 23.04 24.85
CA GLY A 540 -42.35 24.06 24.74
C GLY A 540 -41.06 23.66 24.02
N VAL A 541 -40.96 22.43 23.52
CA VAL A 541 -39.72 21.92 22.93
C VAL A 541 -39.59 22.40 21.48
N MET A 542 -38.51 23.13 21.18
CA MET A 542 -38.20 23.55 19.82
C MET A 542 -37.72 22.36 18.99
N THR A 543 -38.33 22.18 17.82
CA THR A 543 -37.97 21.14 16.84
C THR A 543 -37.37 21.76 15.59
N ASP A 544 -36.33 21.15 15.05
CA ASP A 544 -35.70 21.61 13.81
C ASP A 544 -36.61 21.35 12.60
N LEU A 545 -37.19 20.15 12.52
CA LEU A 545 -38.24 19.79 11.57
C LEU A 545 -39.36 19.00 12.26
N SER A 546 -40.61 19.24 11.89
CA SER A 546 -41.74 18.45 12.41
C SER A 546 -42.79 18.10 11.36
N TRP A 547 -43.41 16.92 11.55
CA TRP A 547 -44.61 16.44 10.85
C TRP A 547 -45.70 16.12 11.89
N PRO A 548 -46.57 17.09 12.22
CA PRO A 548 -47.52 16.95 13.32
C PRO A 548 -48.58 15.86 13.12
N ASP A 549 -49.04 15.63 11.89
CA ASP A 549 -50.07 14.62 11.59
C ASP A 549 -49.56 13.18 11.78
N GLU A 550 -48.26 12.99 11.58
CA GLU A 550 -47.53 11.74 11.77
C GLU A 550 -46.81 11.66 13.11
N ARG A 551 -46.82 12.73 13.93
CA ARG A 551 -46.08 12.81 15.20
C ARG A 551 -44.60 12.44 15.04
N VAL A 552 -43.93 13.01 14.04
CA VAL A 552 -42.47 12.83 13.84
C VAL A 552 -41.76 14.16 14.03
N ALA A 553 -40.76 14.19 14.92
CA ALA A 553 -39.94 15.36 15.18
C ALA A 553 -38.47 15.04 14.90
N VAL A 554 -37.76 15.98 14.28
CA VAL A 554 -36.32 15.90 14.06
C VAL A 554 -35.67 16.98 14.91
N VAL A 555 -34.65 16.58 15.65
CA VAL A 555 -33.91 17.47 16.55
C VAL A 555 -32.41 17.34 16.35
N VAL A 556 -31.71 18.47 16.44
CA VAL A 556 -30.25 18.60 16.39
C VAL A 556 -29.77 18.99 17.78
N ASP A 557 -28.80 18.24 18.31
CA ASP A 557 -28.14 18.52 19.59
C ASP A 557 -29.10 18.71 20.81
N ALA A 558 -30.31 18.15 20.75
CA ALA A 558 -31.29 18.25 21.82
C ALA A 558 -30.91 17.43 23.07
N HIS A 559 -31.20 17.99 24.23
CA HIS A 559 -30.96 17.35 25.52
C HIS A 559 -31.91 16.16 25.73
N ASP A 560 -31.53 15.24 26.62
CA ASP A 560 -32.31 14.02 26.85
C ASP A 560 -33.69 14.29 27.47
N ASP A 561 -33.85 15.38 28.22
CA ASP A 561 -35.12 15.84 28.78
C ASP A 561 -36.07 16.41 27.71
N GLU A 562 -35.55 17.15 26.72
CA GLU A 562 -36.32 17.64 25.56
C GLU A 562 -36.87 16.47 24.73
N VAL A 563 -36.03 15.45 24.48
CA VAL A 563 -36.44 14.23 23.77
C VAL A 563 -37.43 13.41 24.60
N ALA A 564 -37.24 13.32 25.92
CA ALA A 564 -38.17 12.64 26.81
C ALA A 564 -39.54 13.33 26.85
N ALA A 565 -39.59 14.67 26.84
CA ALA A 565 -40.82 15.45 26.79
C ALA A 565 -41.60 15.22 25.48
N LEU A 566 -40.91 15.27 24.34
CA LEU A 566 -41.50 14.94 23.03
C LEU A 566 -42.05 13.50 23.01
N THR A 567 -41.27 12.54 23.51
CA THR A 567 -41.67 11.12 23.56
C THR A 567 -42.87 10.91 24.48
N ALA A 568 -42.92 11.59 25.64
CA ALA A 568 -44.06 11.55 26.56
C ALA A 568 -45.34 12.15 25.96
N ALA A 569 -45.18 13.08 25.01
CA ALA A 569 -46.26 13.66 24.22
C ALA A 569 -46.57 12.86 22.93
N ASP A 570 -46.13 11.61 22.85
CA ASP A 570 -46.37 10.66 21.74
C ASP A 570 -45.71 11.05 20.41
N TRP A 571 -44.61 11.81 20.45
CA TRP A 571 -43.77 12.06 19.29
C TRP A 571 -42.70 11.00 19.10
N ARG A 572 -42.47 10.64 17.84
CA ARG A 572 -41.35 9.81 17.39
C ARG A 572 -40.20 10.73 17.02
N VAL A 573 -39.19 10.77 17.87
CA VAL A 573 -38.07 11.71 17.75
C VAL A 573 -36.90 11.07 17.01
N VAL A 574 -36.41 11.74 15.98
CA VAL A 574 -35.19 11.39 15.25
C VAL A 574 -34.11 12.40 15.59
N ARG A 575 -32.99 11.94 16.14
CA ARG A 575 -31.79 12.77 16.30
C ARG A 575 -31.01 12.75 14.99
N VAL A 576 -30.61 13.92 14.49
CA VAL A 576 -29.81 13.97 13.26
C VAL A 576 -28.44 13.33 13.52
N GLY A 577 -28.18 12.19 12.88
CA GLY A 577 -26.93 11.45 13.00
C GLY A 577 -25.83 11.99 12.08
N HIS A 578 -24.64 11.39 12.14
CA HIS A 578 -23.50 11.75 11.30
C HIS A 578 -23.69 11.40 9.80
N ASP A 579 -24.64 10.50 9.49
CA ASP A 579 -24.99 10.10 8.13
C ASP A 579 -26.40 10.60 7.77
N ALA A 580 -26.45 11.59 6.88
CA ALA A 580 -27.69 12.21 6.42
C ALA A 580 -28.57 11.25 5.58
N ALA A 581 -27.97 10.30 4.86
CA ALA A 581 -28.72 9.33 4.05
C ALA A 581 -29.42 8.29 4.94
N VAL A 582 -28.76 7.83 5.99
CA VAL A 582 -29.36 6.92 6.99
C VAL A 582 -30.49 7.64 7.73
N THR A 583 -30.22 8.85 8.22
CA THR A 583 -31.21 9.68 8.94
C THR A 583 -32.44 9.96 8.06
N ALA A 584 -32.26 10.31 6.78
CA ALA A 584 -33.38 10.54 5.86
C ALA A 584 -34.22 9.28 5.60
N ASN A 585 -33.58 8.11 5.53
CA ASN A 585 -34.29 6.84 5.38
C ASN A 585 -35.10 6.47 6.63
N GLU A 586 -34.57 6.75 7.82
CA GLU A 586 -35.28 6.57 9.08
C GLU A 586 -36.53 7.46 9.15
N ILE A 587 -36.39 8.76 8.87
CA ILE A 587 -37.52 9.71 8.82
C ILE A 587 -38.56 9.23 7.81
N ARG A 588 -38.14 8.85 6.60
CA ARG A 588 -39.06 8.30 5.57
C ARG A 588 -39.80 7.07 6.08
N SER A 589 -39.12 6.18 6.81
CA SER A 589 -39.73 4.97 7.37
C SER A 589 -40.81 5.32 8.40
N LEU A 590 -40.51 6.24 9.32
CA LEU A 590 -41.45 6.71 10.34
C LEU A 590 -42.69 7.37 9.74
N LEU A 591 -42.51 8.16 8.67
CA LEU A 591 -43.62 8.81 7.97
C LEU A 591 -44.47 7.84 7.14
N LYS A 592 -43.94 6.69 6.71
CA LYS A 592 -44.68 5.65 5.97
C LYS A 592 -45.39 4.64 6.88
N GLY A 593 -44.93 4.46 8.10
CA GLY A 593 -45.52 3.54 9.08
C GLY A 593 -46.76 4.12 9.75
N ARG A 594 -47.94 3.75 9.22
CA ARG A 594 -49.20 3.57 9.97
C ARG A 594 -49.67 2.13 9.83
#